data_AF-A0A537RS17-F1
#
_entry.id   AF-A0A537RS17-F1
#
_cell.length_a   1.000
_cell.length_b   1.000
_cell.length_c   1.000
_cell.angle_alpha   90.00
_cell.angle_beta   90.00
_cell.angle_gamma   90.00
#
_symmetry.space_group_name_H-M   'P 1'
#
loop_
_entity.id
_entity.type
_entity.pdbx_description
1 polymer ?
#
loop_
_entity_poly.entity_id
_entity_poly.type
_entity_poly.pdbx_seq_one_letter_code
_entity_poly.pdbx_strand_id
1 'polypeptide(L)'
;MAVQTVATPSRPAPWRDPKIRAIAVQVVFVAVLAAFVAFLVHNTIVNLRRQNIATGFGFLDREAAFGIGESLIPYSPADTYARAFLVGLVNTLYVSALGIVLATLLGTVMGLARLSSNWLVAKLAAIYVETFRNIPLALQLLFWWALLRGSAPPPREAWELLPGVFISNRGITFPVPFAETAYFWMAIAFAAGLVITFAVRRWAKRRQERTGQQFPTGWAGLGLALGLPAIVFLGYGLPLRL
;
A
#
# COMPACT_ATOMS: atom_id res chain seq x y z
N MET A 1 76.30 17.66 12.36
CA MET A 1 74.96 17.02 12.40
C MET A 1 74.50 16.81 10.96
N ALA A 2 74.59 15.59 10.43
CA ALA A 2 74.12 15.27 9.09
C ALA A 2 72.61 14.98 9.15
N VAL A 3 71.82 15.79 8.44
CA VAL A 3 70.37 15.59 8.29
C VAL A 3 70.17 14.38 7.38
N GLN A 4 69.66 13.28 7.93
CA GLN A 4 69.23 12.14 7.13
C GLN A 4 67.96 12.55 6.37
N THR A 5 68.07 12.66 5.05
CA THR A 5 66.93 12.79 4.15
C THR A 5 66.20 11.45 4.11
N VAL A 6 65.05 11.37 4.77
CA VAL A 6 64.14 10.23 4.68
C VAL A 6 63.63 10.14 3.24
N ALA A 7 64.06 9.13 2.50
CA ALA A 7 63.57 8.87 1.15
C ALA A 7 62.08 8.51 1.22
N THR A 8 61.23 9.33 0.60
CA THR A 8 59.80 9.06 0.49
C THR A 8 59.59 7.79 -0.32
N PRO A 9 58.85 6.78 0.18
CA PRO A 9 58.65 5.54 -0.56
C PRO A 9 57.97 5.83 -1.91
N SER A 10 58.62 5.40 -3.01
CA SER A 10 58.05 5.51 -4.36
C SER A 10 56.73 4.75 -4.42
N ARG A 11 55.66 5.41 -4.88
CA ARG A 11 54.36 4.74 -5.06
C ARG A 11 54.56 3.46 -5.89
N PRO A 12 54.11 2.29 -5.42
CA PRO A 12 54.24 1.06 -6.17
C PRO A 12 53.54 1.22 -7.51
N ALA A 13 54.10 0.60 -8.55
CA ALA A 13 53.50 0.63 -9.86
C ALA A 13 52.04 0.13 -9.80
N PRO A 14 51.10 0.71 -10.58
CA PRO A 14 49.67 0.52 -10.37
C PRO A 14 49.20 -0.94 -10.46
N TRP A 15 49.92 -1.81 -11.18
CA TRP A 15 49.68 -3.26 -11.26
C TRP A 15 50.15 -4.07 -10.04
N ARG A 16 50.97 -3.48 -9.16
CA ARG A 16 51.39 -4.07 -7.87
C ARG A 16 50.63 -3.50 -6.67
N ASP A 17 49.80 -2.47 -6.87
CA ASP A 17 48.94 -1.96 -5.81
C ASP A 17 47.81 -2.96 -5.51
N PRO A 18 47.71 -3.48 -4.28
CA PRO A 18 46.68 -4.44 -3.90
C PRO A 18 45.25 -3.91 -4.09
N LYS A 19 45.03 -2.59 -3.97
CA LYS A 19 43.72 -1.96 -4.18
C LYS A 19 43.33 -1.98 -5.66
N ILE A 20 44.25 -1.62 -6.56
CA ILE A 20 44.00 -1.61 -8.00
C ILE A 20 43.78 -3.03 -8.52
N ARG A 21 44.56 -4.00 -8.05
CA ARG A 21 44.38 -5.41 -8.40
C ARG A 21 43.02 -5.96 -7.92
N ALA A 22 42.62 -5.63 -6.69
CA ALA A 22 41.32 -6.03 -6.17
C ALA A 22 40.16 -5.48 -7.01
N ILE A 23 40.22 -4.19 -7.38
CA ILE A 23 39.22 -3.58 -8.25
C ILE A 23 39.23 -4.23 -9.64
N ALA A 24 40.40 -4.47 -10.23
CA ALA A 24 40.52 -5.11 -11.54
C ALA A 24 39.91 -6.52 -11.54
N VAL A 25 40.19 -7.33 -10.51
CA VAL A 25 39.62 -8.67 -10.36
C VAL A 25 38.10 -8.60 -10.15
N GLN A 26 37.60 -7.65 -9.37
CA GLN A 26 36.15 -7.46 -9.16
C GLN A 26 35.44 -7.04 -10.44
N VAL A 27 36.03 -6.14 -11.24
CA VAL A 27 35.49 -5.74 -12.55
C VAL A 27 35.45 -6.93 -13.49
N VAL A 28 36.52 -7.72 -13.58
CA VAL A 28 36.57 -8.93 -14.40
C VAL A 28 35.52 -9.94 -13.91
N PHE A 29 35.40 -10.16 -12.60
CA PHE A 29 34.40 -11.05 -12.03
C PHE A 29 32.98 -10.62 -12.37
N VAL A 30 32.64 -9.33 -12.20
CA VAL A 30 31.33 -8.78 -12.56
C VAL A 30 31.07 -8.90 -14.05
N ALA A 31 32.07 -8.63 -14.90
CA ALA A 31 31.95 -8.78 -16.35
C ALA A 31 31.69 -10.24 -16.77
N VAL A 32 32.42 -11.20 -16.19
CA VAL A 32 32.23 -12.64 -16.42
C VAL A 32 30.85 -13.08 -15.94
N LEU A 33 30.44 -12.65 -14.75
CA LEU A 33 29.12 -12.97 -14.20
C LEU A 33 28.01 -12.40 -15.08
N ALA A 34 28.13 -11.14 -15.51
CA ALA A 34 27.15 -10.50 -16.40
C ALA A 34 27.10 -11.22 -17.76
N ALA A 35 28.24 -11.60 -18.33
CA ALA A 35 28.31 -12.37 -19.57
C ALA A 35 27.68 -13.76 -19.42
N PHE A 36 27.90 -14.43 -18.29
CA PHE A 36 27.29 -15.73 -17.99
C PHE A 36 25.76 -15.62 -17.84
N VAL A 37 25.27 -14.62 -17.10
CA VAL A 37 23.82 -14.36 -16.98
C VAL A 37 23.23 -14.01 -18.35
N ALA A 38 23.89 -13.16 -19.13
CA ALA A 38 23.44 -12.80 -20.48
C ALA A 38 23.39 -14.03 -21.39
N PHE A 39 24.37 -14.93 -21.31
CA PHE A 39 24.37 -16.21 -22.03
C PHE A 39 23.17 -17.08 -21.63
N LEU A 40 22.87 -17.23 -20.34
CA LEU A 40 21.73 -18.01 -19.86
C LEU A 40 20.39 -17.42 -20.32
N VAL A 41 20.22 -16.11 -20.18
CA VAL A 41 19.01 -15.39 -20.62
C VAL A 41 18.82 -15.53 -22.13
N HIS A 42 19.89 -15.34 -22.91
CA HIS A 42 19.84 -15.46 -24.35
C HIS A 42 19.45 -16.88 -24.79
N ASN A 43 20.10 -17.91 -24.24
CA ASN A 43 19.78 -19.30 -24.55
C ASN A 43 18.33 -19.65 -24.18
N THR A 44 17.87 -19.19 -23.01
CA THR A 44 16.50 -19.41 -22.54
C THR A 44 15.48 -18.77 -23.50
N ILE A 45 15.68 -17.51 -23.87
CA ILE A 45 14.79 -16.81 -24.81
C ILE A 45 14.78 -17.50 -26.18
N VAL A 46 15.94 -17.90 -26.70
CA VAL A 46 16.03 -18.62 -27.97
C VAL A 46 15.28 -19.95 -27.92
N ASN A 47 15.44 -20.72 -26.84
CA ASN A 47 14.74 -21.99 -26.66
C ASN A 47 13.22 -21.81 -26.52
N LEU A 48 12.77 -20.80 -25.76
CA LEU A 48 11.34 -20.51 -25.60
C LEU A 48 10.71 -20.02 -26.90
N ARG A 49 11.41 -19.20 -27.70
CA ARG A 49 10.97 -18.77 -29.03
C ARG A 49 10.84 -19.95 -30.00
N ARG A 50 11.76 -20.91 -29.98
CA ARG A 50 11.67 -22.14 -30.79
C ARG A 50 10.45 -22.99 -30.44
N GLN A 51 9.95 -22.87 -29.20
CA GLN A 51 8.74 -23.56 -28.73
C GLN A 51 7.46 -22.74 -28.92
N ASN A 52 7.51 -21.59 -29.62
CA ASN A 52 6.39 -20.65 -29.77
C ASN A 52 5.79 -20.17 -28.44
N ILE A 53 6.57 -20.19 -27.36
CA ILE A 53 6.14 -19.66 -26.06
C ILE A 53 6.36 -18.15 -26.08
N ALA A 54 5.26 -17.39 -26.08
CA ALA A 54 5.30 -15.94 -25.94
C ALA A 54 5.91 -15.59 -24.58
N THR A 55 7.09 -14.97 -24.60
CA THR A 55 7.87 -14.64 -23.40
C THR A 55 8.22 -13.16 -23.38
N GLY A 56 8.44 -12.62 -22.18
CA GLY A 56 8.74 -11.21 -21.96
C GLY A 56 7.50 -10.34 -21.71
N PHE A 57 7.68 -9.03 -21.77
CA PHE A 57 6.68 -8.04 -21.36
C PHE A 57 5.81 -7.51 -22.50
N GLY A 58 5.95 -8.02 -23.73
CA GLY A 58 5.16 -7.57 -24.89
C GLY A 58 3.66 -7.87 -24.79
N PHE A 59 3.21 -8.60 -23.76
CA PHE A 59 1.79 -8.72 -23.44
C PHE A 59 1.22 -7.46 -22.79
N LEU A 60 2.07 -6.65 -22.14
CA LEU A 60 1.66 -5.40 -21.48
C LEU A 60 1.07 -4.39 -22.45
N ASP A 61 1.50 -4.41 -23.71
CA ASP A 61 1.02 -3.52 -24.77
C ASP A 61 -0.18 -4.08 -25.53
N ARG A 62 -0.59 -5.33 -25.24
CA ARG A 62 -1.78 -5.93 -25.86
C ARG A 62 -3.03 -5.39 -25.18
N GLU A 63 -4.11 -5.34 -25.95
CA GLU A 63 -5.45 -5.04 -25.44
C GLU A 63 -5.86 -6.08 -24.39
N ALA A 64 -6.37 -5.59 -23.26
CA ALA A 64 -6.79 -6.42 -22.14
C ALA A 64 -8.05 -7.23 -22.48
N ALA A 65 -8.98 -6.65 -23.23
CA ALA A 65 -10.24 -7.26 -23.69
C ALA A 65 -11.16 -7.76 -22.55
N PHE A 66 -10.98 -7.29 -21.33
CA PHE A 66 -11.88 -7.54 -20.20
C PHE A 66 -12.22 -6.25 -19.45
N GLY A 67 -13.44 -6.19 -18.92
CA GLY A 67 -13.90 -5.07 -18.09
C GLY A 67 -13.43 -5.19 -16.63
N ILE A 68 -13.11 -4.06 -16.02
CA ILE A 68 -12.87 -3.94 -14.58
C ILE A 68 -14.10 -3.23 -14.00
N GLY A 69 -14.72 -3.82 -12.97
CA GLY A 69 -15.99 -3.33 -12.42
C GLY A 69 -15.88 -1.95 -11.75
N GLU A 70 -14.89 -1.78 -10.88
CA GLU A 70 -14.59 -0.52 -10.20
C GLU A 70 -13.19 -0.05 -10.62
N SER A 71 -13.04 1.21 -11.03
CA SER A 71 -11.76 1.76 -11.47
C SER A 71 -11.59 3.19 -11.00
N LEU A 72 -10.59 3.43 -10.13
CA LEU A 72 -10.27 4.80 -9.67
C LEU A 72 -9.63 5.66 -10.77
N ILE A 73 -9.03 5.03 -11.78
CA ILE A 73 -8.49 5.70 -12.96
C ILE A 73 -9.30 5.25 -14.18
N PRO A 74 -9.52 6.12 -15.19
CA PRO A 74 -10.32 5.76 -16.36
C PRO A 74 -9.78 4.49 -17.04
N TYR A 75 -10.63 3.53 -17.33
CA TYR A 75 -10.25 2.27 -17.97
C TYR A 75 -11.36 1.76 -18.88
N SER A 76 -10.97 1.24 -20.04
CA SER A 76 -11.80 0.56 -21.01
C SER A 76 -11.21 -0.82 -21.31
N PRO A 77 -12.04 -1.83 -21.67
CA PRO A 77 -11.52 -3.10 -22.18
C PRO A 77 -10.58 -2.98 -23.39
N ALA A 78 -10.66 -1.85 -24.12
CA ALA A 78 -9.78 -1.51 -25.24
C ALA A 78 -8.37 -1.04 -24.81
N ASP A 79 -8.18 -0.77 -23.52
CA ASP A 79 -6.88 -0.39 -22.98
C ASP A 79 -5.94 -1.58 -22.85
N THR A 80 -4.66 -1.29 -22.67
CA THR A 80 -3.61 -2.31 -22.59
C THR A 80 -3.58 -3.04 -21.25
N TYR A 81 -2.99 -4.24 -21.21
CA TYR A 81 -2.73 -4.97 -19.97
C TYR A 81 -1.92 -4.15 -18.95
N ALA A 82 -0.98 -3.31 -19.41
CA ALA A 82 -0.23 -2.40 -18.54
C ALA A 82 -1.19 -1.48 -17.75
N ARG A 83 -2.18 -0.91 -18.44
CA ARG A 83 -3.19 -0.06 -17.81
C ARG A 83 -4.08 -0.87 -16.87
N ALA A 84 -4.49 -2.07 -17.26
CA ALA A 84 -5.29 -2.96 -16.40
C ALA A 84 -4.56 -3.31 -15.09
N PHE A 85 -3.26 -3.60 -15.13
CA PHE A 85 -2.46 -3.83 -13.91
C PHE A 85 -2.32 -2.57 -13.07
N LEU A 86 -2.16 -1.40 -13.70
CA LEU A 86 -2.10 -0.14 -12.96
C LEU A 86 -3.42 0.13 -12.24
N VAL A 87 -4.56 -0.08 -12.90
CA VAL A 87 -5.89 0.00 -12.27
C VAL A 87 -5.98 -0.97 -11.10
N GLY A 88 -5.59 -2.23 -11.30
CA GLY A 88 -5.61 -3.26 -10.26
C GLY A 88 -4.73 -2.90 -9.05
N LEU A 89 -3.55 -2.33 -9.30
CA LEU A 89 -2.64 -1.84 -8.26
C LEU A 89 -3.26 -0.68 -7.47
N VAL A 90 -3.78 0.34 -8.16
CA VAL A 90 -4.42 1.51 -7.53
C VAL A 90 -5.63 1.08 -6.70
N ASN A 91 -6.48 0.21 -7.24
CA ASN A 91 -7.63 -0.34 -6.52
C ASN A 91 -7.20 -1.15 -5.29
N THR A 92 -6.16 -1.98 -5.41
CA THR A 92 -5.65 -2.78 -4.29
C THR A 92 -5.11 -1.87 -3.19
N LEU A 93 -4.36 -0.82 -3.54
CA LEU A 93 -3.87 0.17 -2.58
C LEU A 93 -5.02 0.90 -1.88
N TYR A 94 -6.03 1.31 -2.65
CA TYR A 94 -7.22 1.98 -2.15
C TYR A 94 -8.00 1.10 -1.16
N VAL A 95 -8.36 -0.12 -1.58
CA VAL A 95 -9.10 -1.08 -0.73
C VAL A 95 -8.28 -1.50 0.48
N SER A 96 -6.96 -1.69 0.34
CA SER A 96 -6.08 -2.02 1.46
C SER A 96 -5.98 -0.89 2.46
N ALA A 97 -5.87 0.36 2.01
CA ALA A 97 -5.82 1.51 2.91
C ALA A 97 -7.12 1.63 3.73
N LEU A 98 -8.29 1.54 3.07
CA LEU A 98 -9.58 1.54 3.76
C LEU A 98 -9.72 0.34 4.71
N GLY A 99 -9.32 -0.85 4.24
CA GLY A 99 -9.34 -2.08 5.01
C GLY A 99 -8.47 -2.00 6.27
N ILE A 100 -7.26 -1.43 6.19
CA ILE A 100 -6.38 -1.22 7.34
C ILE A 100 -7.04 -0.32 8.38
N VAL A 101 -7.64 0.80 7.95
CA VAL A 101 -8.31 1.73 8.86
C VAL A 101 -9.47 1.04 9.58
N LEU A 102 -10.38 0.42 8.80
CA LEU A 102 -11.56 -0.26 9.36
C LEU A 102 -11.18 -1.45 10.24
N ALA A 103 -10.22 -2.28 9.81
CA ALA A 103 -9.75 -3.42 10.59
C ALA A 103 -9.04 -2.99 11.87
N THR A 104 -8.30 -1.89 11.85
CA THR A 104 -7.65 -1.35 13.06
C THR A 104 -8.69 -0.87 14.06
N LEU A 105 -9.70 -0.12 13.62
CA LEU A 105 -10.78 0.35 14.48
C LEU A 105 -11.56 -0.83 15.06
N LEU A 106 -12.06 -1.73 14.20
CA LEU A 106 -12.86 -2.87 14.62
C LEU A 106 -12.05 -3.85 15.48
N GLY A 107 -10.81 -4.15 15.08
CA GLY A 107 -9.90 -5.01 15.81
C GLY A 107 -9.54 -4.45 17.19
N THR A 108 -9.37 -3.13 17.31
CA THR A 108 -9.14 -2.48 18.62
C THR A 108 -10.38 -2.57 19.50
N VAL A 109 -11.56 -2.26 18.96
CA VAL A 109 -12.83 -2.35 19.70
C VAL A 109 -13.06 -3.78 20.18
N MET A 110 -12.93 -4.78 19.30
CA MET A 110 -13.10 -6.19 19.65
C MET A 110 -12.02 -6.70 20.60
N GLY A 111 -10.78 -6.23 20.45
CA GLY A 111 -9.67 -6.53 21.37
C GLY A 111 -9.92 -6.02 22.78
N LEU A 112 -10.38 -4.77 22.92
CA LEU A 112 -10.76 -4.18 24.20
C LEU A 112 -12.00 -4.87 24.79
N ALA A 113 -13.02 -5.14 23.97
CA ALA A 113 -14.24 -5.83 24.39
C ALA A 113 -13.95 -7.23 24.97
N ARG A 114 -12.95 -7.93 24.42
CA ARG A 114 -12.52 -9.24 24.92
C ARG A 114 -11.85 -9.18 26.31
N LEU A 115 -11.30 -8.03 26.70
CA LEU A 115 -10.74 -7.77 28.03
C LEU A 115 -11.77 -7.19 29.02
N SER A 116 -13.02 -7.00 28.58
CA SER A 116 -14.07 -6.46 29.43
C SER A 116 -14.34 -7.36 30.63
N SER A 117 -14.58 -6.76 31.80
CA SER A 117 -15.05 -7.47 33.00
C SER A 117 -16.47 -8.03 32.82
N ASN A 118 -17.24 -7.52 31.84
CA ASN A 118 -18.54 -8.07 31.50
C ASN A 118 -18.38 -9.36 30.69
N TRP A 119 -18.73 -10.49 31.31
CA TRP A 119 -18.63 -11.82 30.73
C TRP A 119 -19.32 -11.93 29.35
N LEU A 120 -20.51 -11.34 29.19
CA LEU A 120 -21.26 -11.44 27.93
C LEU A 120 -20.52 -10.73 26.80
N VAL A 121 -20.04 -9.52 27.04
CA VAL A 121 -19.27 -8.74 26.06
C VAL A 121 -17.98 -9.46 25.69
N ALA A 122 -17.24 -9.96 26.69
CA ALA A 122 -16.00 -10.69 26.47
C ALA A 122 -16.23 -11.97 25.65
N LYS A 123 -17.31 -12.71 25.94
CA LYS A 123 -17.66 -13.95 25.22
C LYS A 123 -18.11 -13.67 23.79
N LEU A 124 -18.94 -12.66 23.55
CA LEU A 124 -19.39 -12.29 22.20
C LEU A 124 -18.20 -11.81 21.35
N ALA A 125 -17.30 -11.00 21.91
CA ALA A 125 -16.09 -10.58 21.23
C ALA A 125 -15.17 -11.78 20.90
N ALA A 126 -15.03 -12.74 21.82
CA ALA A 126 -14.26 -13.96 21.56
C ALA A 126 -14.86 -14.79 20.42
N ILE A 127 -16.19 -15.02 20.42
CA ILE A 127 -16.88 -15.75 19.35
C ILE A 127 -16.67 -15.07 18.00
N TYR A 128 -16.84 -13.74 17.94
CA TYR A 128 -16.59 -12.98 16.72
C TYR A 128 -15.15 -13.19 16.22
N VAL A 129 -14.16 -12.94 17.07
CA VAL A 129 -12.73 -13.02 16.68
C VAL A 129 -12.35 -14.44 16.25
N GLU A 130 -12.76 -15.45 17.01
CA GLU A 130 -12.45 -16.85 16.70
C GLU A 130 -13.13 -17.30 15.38
N THR A 131 -14.36 -16.88 15.13
CA THR A 131 -15.08 -17.21 13.89
C THR A 131 -14.34 -16.67 12.66
N PHE A 132 -14.06 -15.36 12.63
CA PHE A 132 -13.43 -14.73 11.47
C PHE A 132 -11.98 -15.14 11.26
N ARG A 133 -11.27 -15.57 12.32
CA ARG A 133 -9.90 -16.08 12.21
C ARG A 133 -9.80 -17.54 11.76
N ASN A 134 -10.83 -18.35 12.02
CA ASN A 134 -10.82 -19.78 11.73
C ASN A 134 -11.52 -20.15 10.41
N ILE A 135 -12.43 -19.29 9.91
CA ILE A 135 -13.09 -19.54 8.61
C ILE A 135 -12.12 -19.21 7.46
N PRO A 136 -11.90 -20.13 6.49
CA PRO A 136 -11.07 -19.86 5.32
C PRO A 136 -11.50 -18.59 4.58
N LEU A 137 -10.55 -17.72 4.26
CA LEU A 137 -10.83 -16.45 3.57
C LEU A 137 -11.60 -16.67 2.25
N ALA A 138 -11.25 -17.71 1.49
CA ALA A 138 -11.94 -18.05 0.25
C ALA A 138 -13.44 -18.33 0.48
N LEU A 139 -13.79 -19.04 1.58
CA LEU A 139 -15.18 -19.29 1.92
C LEU A 139 -15.91 -18.00 2.31
N GLN A 140 -15.24 -17.10 3.04
CA GLN A 140 -15.80 -15.78 3.36
C GLN A 140 -16.08 -14.99 2.08
N LEU A 141 -15.12 -14.94 1.15
CA LEU A 141 -15.28 -14.25 -0.13
C LEU A 141 -16.47 -14.80 -0.94
N LEU A 142 -16.60 -16.12 -1.03
CA LEU A 142 -17.72 -16.76 -1.73
C LEU A 142 -19.05 -16.51 -1.04
N PHE A 143 -19.09 -16.59 0.29
CA PHE A 143 -20.28 -16.31 1.09
C PHE A 143 -20.76 -14.87 0.87
N TRP A 144 -19.88 -13.89 1.02
CA TRP A 144 -20.23 -12.48 0.82
C TRP A 144 -20.62 -12.18 -0.62
N TRP A 145 -19.91 -12.75 -1.59
CA TRP A 145 -20.27 -12.61 -3.00
C TRP A 145 -21.66 -13.18 -3.30
N ALA A 146 -21.95 -14.40 -2.83
CA ALA A 146 -23.24 -15.05 -3.04
C ALA A 146 -24.38 -14.33 -2.32
N LEU A 147 -24.15 -13.86 -1.10
CA LEU A 147 -25.13 -13.08 -0.34
C LEU A 147 -25.47 -11.78 -1.07
N LEU A 148 -24.47 -10.96 -1.39
CA LEU A 148 -24.68 -9.67 -2.05
C LEU A 148 -25.31 -9.82 -3.44
N ARG A 149 -24.90 -10.82 -4.23
CA ARG A 149 -25.44 -11.02 -5.59
C ARG A 149 -26.77 -11.77 -5.61
N GLY A 150 -27.03 -12.60 -4.61
CA GLY A 150 -28.20 -13.46 -4.55
C GLY A 150 -29.39 -12.82 -3.83
N SER A 151 -29.16 -11.96 -2.85
CA SER A 151 -30.25 -11.32 -2.09
C SER A 151 -30.58 -9.89 -2.54
N ALA A 152 -29.62 -9.17 -3.13
CA ALA A 152 -29.85 -7.77 -3.51
C ALA A 152 -30.46 -7.65 -4.92
N PRO A 153 -31.36 -6.68 -5.14
CA PRO A 153 -32.01 -6.46 -6.43
C PRO A 153 -31.03 -5.93 -7.48
N PRO A 154 -31.36 -6.04 -8.79
CA PRO A 154 -30.58 -5.39 -9.83
C PRO A 154 -30.60 -3.86 -9.66
N PRO A 155 -29.62 -3.12 -10.23
CA PRO A 155 -29.47 -1.69 -9.95
C PRO A 155 -30.66 -0.80 -10.34
N ARG A 156 -31.53 -1.28 -11.24
CA ARG A 156 -32.75 -0.59 -11.64
C ARG A 156 -33.85 -0.65 -10.58
N GLU A 157 -33.78 -1.65 -9.71
CA GLU A 157 -34.72 -1.91 -8.62
C GLU A 157 -33.99 -1.82 -7.27
N ALA A 158 -32.90 -1.05 -7.22
CA ALA A 158 -32.07 -0.91 -6.04
C ALA A 158 -32.90 -0.47 -4.83
N TRP A 159 -32.64 -1.08 -3.68
CA TRP A 159 -33.29 -0.65 -2.44
C TRP A 159 -32.73 0.69 -2.00
N GLU A 160 -33.59 1.67 -1.79
CA GLU A 160 -33.23 2.95 -1.20
C GLU A 160 -33.40 2.85 0.32
N LEU A 161 -32.28 2.81 1.07
CA LEU A 161 -32.32 2.72 2.53
C LEU A 161 -32.46 4.11 3.18
N LEU A 162 -31.80 5.09 2.58
CA LEU A 162 -31.77 6.49 2.97
C LEU A 162 -31.76 7.33 1.70
N PRO A 163 -32.18 8.61 1.73
CA PRO A 163 -32.12 9.47 0.56
C PRO A 163 -30.73 9.47 -0.08
N GLY A 164 -30.63 8.95 -1.30
CA GLY A 164 -29.38 8.83 -2.07
C GLY A 164 -28.51 7.60 -1.76
N VAL A 165 -28.85 6.76 -0.77
CA VAL A 165 -28.14 5.52 -0.46
C VAL A 165 -28.89 4.31 -1.02
N PHE A 166 -28.30 3.70 -2.04
CA PHE A 166 -28.87 2.60 -2.79
C PHE A 166 -28.09 1.30 -2.56
N ILE A 167 -28.79 0.19 -2.36
CA ILE A 167 -28.22 -1.16 -2.31
C ILE A 167 -28.70 -1.96 -3.52
N SER A 168 -27.76 -2.53 -4.24
CA SER A 168 -28.01 -3.40 -5.38
C SER A 168 -27.07 -4.61 -5.38
N ASN A 169 -27.27 -5.53 -6.31
CA ASN A 169 -26.34 -6.64 -6.58
C ASN A 169 -24.97 -6.20 -7.12
N ARG A 170 -24.74 -4.89 -7.29
CA ARG A 170 -23.44 -4.26 -7.57
C ARG A 170 -22.78 -3.65 -6.33
N GLY A 171 -23.43 -3.72 -5.17
CA GLY A 171 -22.94 -3.16 -3.91
C GLY A 171 -23.79 -1.98 -3.42
N ILE A 172 -23.18 -1.16 -2.57
CA ILE A 172 -23.82 -0.02 -1.92
C ILE A 172 -23.29 1.25 -2.59
N THR A 173 -24.19 2.05 -3.15
CA THR A 173 -23.90 3.38 -3.70
C THR A 173 -24.44 4.43 -2.75
N PHE A 174 -23.64 5.44 -2.44
CA PHE A 174 -24.05 6.56 -1.59
C PHE A 174 -23.53 7.87 -2.20
N PRO A 175 -24.19 9.01 -1.94
CA PRO A 175 -23.79 10.27 -2.54
C PRO A 175 -22.53 10.75 -1.83
N VAL A 176 -21.46 10.90 -2.59
CA VAL A 176 -20.20 11.49 -2.12
C VAL A 176 -20.18 12.94 -2.60
N PRO A 177 -19.96 13.93 -1.71
CA PRO A 177 -19.84 15.34 -2.11
C PRO A 177 -18.87 15.51 -3.30
N PHE A 178 -19.29 16.18 -4.37
CA PHE A 178 -18.40 16.42 -5.51
C PHE A 178 -17.31 17.42 -5.13
N ALA A 179 -16.17 16.92 -4.67
CA ALA A 179 -15.03 17.72 -4.28
C ALA A 179 -13.72 17.05 -4.70
N GLU A 180 -13.58 16.72 -5.99
CA GLU A 180 -12.42 16.02 -6.55
C GLU A 180 -11.09 16.63 -6.09
N THR A 181 -10.98 17.96 -6.11
CA THR A 181 -9.79 18.69 -5.65
C THR A 181 -9.62 18.63 -4.13
N ALA A 182 -10.71 18.73 -3.36
CA ALA A 182 -10.64 18.70 -1.90
C ALA A 182 -10.17 17.33 -1.40
N TYR A 183 -10.64 16.24 -2.01
CA TYR A 183 -10.23 14.88 -1.63
C TYR A 183 -8.74 14.62 -1.83
N PHE A 184 -8.18 15.13 -2.93
CA PHE A 184 -6.74 15.08 -3.15
C PHE A 184 -5.96 15.81 -2.05
N TRP A 185 -6.35 17.04 -1.71
CA TRP A 185 -5.69 17.80 -0.64
C TRP A 185 -5.94 17.23 0.76
N MET A 186 -7.10 16.63 1.01
CA MET A 186 -7.39 15.90 2.25
C MET A 186 -6.48 14.69 2.41
N ALA A 187 -6.21 13.94 1.33
CA ALA A 187 -5.27 12.83 1.34
C ALA A 187 -3.84 13.30 1.63
N ILE A 188 -3.40 14.41 1.01
CA ILE A 188 -2.10 15.04 1.32
C ILE A 188 -2.04 15.47 2.79
N ALA A 189 -3.09 16.13 3.30
CA ALA A 189 -3.16 16.57 4.68
C ALA A 189 -3.16 15.40 5.67
N PHE A 190 -3.80 14.28 5.31
CA PHE A 190 -3.76 13.04 6.10
C PHE A 190 -2.34 12.47 6.15
N ALA A 191 -1.67 12.37 5.00
CA ALA A 191 -0.29 11.91 4.92
C ALA A 191 0.66 12.81 5.72
N ALA A 192 0.51 14.13 5.61
CA ALA A 192 1.25 15.10 6.42
C ALA A 192 0.98 14.91 7.91
N GLY A 193 -0.29 14.70 8.31
CA GLY A 193 -0.68 14.41 9.68
C GLY A 193 -0.02 13.15 10.25
N LEU A 194 0.12 12.09 9.44
CA LEU A 194 0.86 10.88 9.84
C LEU A 194 2.36 11.17 10.04
N VAL A 195 2.98 11.92 9.13
CA VAL A 195 4.40 12.29 9.24
C VAL A 195 4.66 13.16 10.47
N ILE A 196 3.81 14.16 10.71
CA ILE A 196 3.90 15.03 11.89
C ILE A 196 3.67 14.20 13.16
N THR A 197 2.70 13.27 13.16
CA THR A 197 2.47 12.36 14.28
C THR A 197 3.71 11.50 14.58
N PHE A 198 4.40 11.00 13.56
CA PHE A 198 5.65 10.26 13.73
C PHE A 198 6.76 11.15 14.32
N ALA A 199 6.89 12.39 13.86
CA ALA A 199 7.83 13.36 14.42
C ALA A 199 7.51 13.70 15.88
N VAL A 200 6.25 13.95 16.21
CA VAL A 200 5.76 14.19 17.58
C VAL A 200 6.02 12.97 18.46
N ARG A 201 5.81 11.74 17.97
CA ARG A 201 6.15 10.51 18.70
C ARG A 201 7.64 10.41 18.99
N ARG A 202 8.49 10.72 18.01
CA ARG A 202 9.95 10.69 18.19
C ARG A 202 10.40 11.75 19.19
N TRP A 203 9.82 12.94 19.15
CA TRP A 203 10.08 14.02 20.11
C TRP A 203 9.57 13.67 21.51
N ALA A 204 8.34 13.17 21.62
CA ALA A 204 7.72 12.77 22.89
C ALA A 204 8.53 11.69 23.60
N LYS A 205 9.03 10.70 22.85
CA LYS A 205 9.92 9.66 23.40
C LYS A 205 11.22 10.26 23.95
N ARG A 206 11.88 11.14 23.17
CA ARG A 206 13.11 11.83 23.62
C ARG A 206 12.86 12.75 24.83
N ARG A 207 11.70 13.39 24.89
CA ARG A 207 11.29 14.20 26.05
C ARG A 207 11.10 13.32 27.28
N GLN A 208 10.39 12.21 27.16
CA GLN A 208 10.17 11.26 28.26
C GLN A 208 11.50 10.69 28.79
N GLU A 209 12.44 10.36 27.90
CA GLU A 209 13.79 9.90 28.29
C GLU A 209 14.58 10.95 29.08
N ARG A 210 14.35 12.25 28.83
CA ARG A 210 15.07 13.35 29.48
C ARG A 210 14.38 13.89 30.74
N THR A 211 13.06 13.98 30.72
CA THR A 211 12.27 14.69 31.75
C THR A 211 11.31 13.76 32.50
N GLY A 212 11.22 12.47 32.16
CA GLY A 212 10.29 11.51 32.75
C GLY A 212 8.80 11.74 32.44
N GLN A 213 8.42 12.91 31.91
CA GLN A 213 7.05 13.28 31.61
C GLN A 213 6.56 12.65 30.31
N GLN A 214 5.40 11.99 30.37
CA GLN A 214 4.73 11.44 29.20
C GLN A 214 3.94 12.54 28.47
N PHE A 215 4.00 12.54 27.13
CA PHE A 215 3.14 13.38 26.29
C PHE A 215 2.03 12.50 25.68
N PRO A 216 0.77 12.96 25.63
CA PRO A 216 -0.37 12.19 25.11
C PRO A 216 -0.31 12.07 23.58
N THR A 217 0.68 11.33 23.10
CA THR A 217 1.03 11.18 21.69
C THR A 217 -0.11 10.52 20.89
N GLY A 218 -0.91 9.65 21.53
CA GLY A 218 -2.09 9.05 20.92
C GLY A 218 -3.15 10.08 20.54
N TRP A 219 -3.56 10.93 21.49
CA TRP A 219 -4.55 11.99 21.26
C TRP A 219 -4.04 13.07 20.31
N ALA A 220 -2.79 13.50 20.48
CA ALA A 220 -2.15 14.44 19.56
C ALA A 220 -2.06 13.86 18.14
N GLY A 221 -1.73 12.57 18.01
CA GLY A 221 -1.67 11.88 16.73
C GLY A 221 -3.04 11.74 16.06
N LEU A 222 -4.07 11.36 16.82
CA LEU A 222 -5.46 11.34 16.33
C LEU A 222 -5.92 12.73 15.87
N GLY A 223 -5.64 13.76 16.67
CA GLY A 223 -5.97 15.15 16.33
C GLY A 223 -5.25 15.64 15.08
N LEU A 224 -3.99 15.27 14.87
CA LEU A 224 -3.23 15.64 13.67
C LEU A 224 -3.68 14.85 12.44
N ALA A 225 -3.90 13.54 12.58
CA ALA A 225 -4.29 12.67 11.48
C ALA A 225 -5.71 12.99 10.98
N LEU A 226 -6.67 13.30 11.88
CA LEU A 226 -8.05 13.60 11.49
C LEU A 226 -8.31 15.10 11.35
N GLY A 227 -7.65 15.93 12.16
CA GLY A 227 -7.87 17.37 12.17
C GLY A 227 -7.32 18.07 10.91
N LEU A 228 -6.17 17.64 10.39
CA LEU A 228 -5.61 18.25 9.17
C LEU A 228 -6.50 18.03 7.93
N PRO A 229 -6.98 16.80 7.64
CA PRO A 229 -7.99 16.60 6.58
C PRO A 229 -9.28 17.36 6.83
N ALA A 230 -9.75 17.43 8.08
CA ALA A 230 -10.96 18.17 8.42
C ALA A 230 -10.82 19.68 8.15
N ILE A 231 -9.65 20.27 8.44
CA ILE A 231 -9.34 21.67 8.13
C ILE A 231 -9.38 21.90 6.62
N VAL A 232 -8.78 21.01 5.82
CA VAL A 232 -8.83 21.11 4.35
C VAL A 232 -10.26 21.01 3.84
N PHE A 233 -11.05 20.07 4.38
CA PHE A 233 -12.45 19.90 4.03
C PHE A 233 -13.29 21.16 4.32
N LEU A 234 -13.08 21.78 5.49
CA LEU A 234 -13.74 23.02 5.87
C LEU A 234 -13.26 24.21 5.02
N GLY A 235 -11.97 24.26 4.68
CA GLY A 235 -11.35 25.34 3.91
C GLY A 235 -11.79 25.39 2.45
N TYR A 236 -12.16 24.25 1.86
CA TYR A 236 -12.78 24.21 0.52
C TYR A 236 -14.24 24.69 0.51
N GLY A 237 -14.77 25.08 1.67
CA GLY A 237 -16.16 25.50 1.87
C GLY A 237 -17.07 24.30 1.77
N LEU A 238 -17.54 23.77 2.92
CA LEU A 238 -18.43 22.61 3.06
C LEU A 238 -19.12 22.28 1.72
N PRO A 239 -18.58 21.33 0.93
CA PRO A 239 -19.13 20.98 -0.38
C PRO A 239 -20.42 20.15 -0.20
N LEU A 240 -21.24 20.50 0.78
CA LEU A 240 -22.55 19.93 1.10
C LEU A 240 -23.66 20.56 0.26
N ARG A 241 -23.32 21.30 -0.80
CA ARG A 241 -24.32 21.71 -1.80
C ARG A 241 -24.66 20.48 -2.62
N LEU A 242 -25.70 19.78 -2.15
CA LEU A 242 -26.43 18.73 -2.85
C LEU A 242 -26.93 19.23 -4.21
#